data_AF-A0A0Q4J1G9-F1
#
_entry.id   AF-A0A0Q4J1G9-F1
#
_cell.length_a   1.000
_cell.length_b   1.000
_cell.length_c   1.000
_cell.angle_alpha   90.00
_cell.angle_beta   90.00
_cell.angle_gamma   90.00
#
_symmetry.space_group_name_H-M   'P 1'
#
loop_
_entity.id
_entity.type
_entity.pdbx_description
1 polymer ?
#
loop_
_entity_poly.entity_id
_entity_poly.type
_entity_poly.pdbx_seq_one_letter_code
_entity_poly.pdbx_strand_id
1 'polypeptide(L)' 'MRELAALPIPAGGQVTLEPGVYHLMFTQLYTPLVVGDIVPLTLVFERAGRIEVMLRVLPLGGRPADDHRH' A
#
# COMPACT_ATOMS: atom_id res chain seq x y z
N MET A 1 16.19 1.71 1.10
CA MET A 1 14.92 1.31 1.73
C MET A 1 15.18 1.08 3.21
N ARG A 2 14.30 1.58 4.09
CA ARG A 2 14.43 1.43 5.55
C ARG A 2 13.08 0.95 6.08
N GLU A 3 13.08 -0.12 6.85
CA GLU A 3 11.88 -0.59 7.56
C GLU A 3 11.52 0.37 8.69
N LEU A 4 10.23 0.59 8.90
CA LEU A 4 9.71 1.43 9.97
C LEU A 4 8.82 0.55 10.86
N ALA A 5 9.00 0.68 12.18
CA ALA A 5 8.14 -0.03 13.14
C ALA A 5 6.68 0.47 13.11
N ALA A 6 6.48 1.75 12.78
CA ALA A 6 5.16 2.36 12.59
C ALA A 6 5.25 3.56 11.65
N LEU A 7 4.13 3.87 10.97
CA LEU A 7 3.98 5.03 10.09
C LEU A 7 2.93 5.98 10.70
N PRO A 8 3.33 7.13 11.27
CA PRO A 8 2.38 8.07 11.86
C PRO A 8 1.57 8.77 10.77
N ILE A 9 0.25 8.85 10.97
CA ILE A 9 -0.66 9.60 10.11
C ILE A 9 -1.13 10.83 10.91
N PRO A 10 -0.78 12.05 10.47
CA PRO A 10 -1.14 13.27 11.20
C PRO A 10 -2.66 13.47 11.20
N ALA A 11 -3.19 14.01 12.31
CA ALA A 11 -4.61 14.31 12.41
C ALA A 11 -5.04 15.32 11.33
N GLY A 12 -6.11 15.00 10.60
CA GLY A 12 -6.59 15.83 9.49
C GLY A 12 -5.66 15.88 8.27
N GLY A 13 -4.62 15.03 8.24
CA GLY A 13 -3.69 14.94 7.12
C GLY A 13 -3.68 13.56 6.49
N GLN A 14 -2.74 13.37 5.56
CA GLN A 14 -2.57 12.14 4.80
C GLN A 14 -1.09 11.77 4.70
N VAL A 15 -0.82 10.48 4.50
CA VAL A 15 0.50 9.98 4.13
C VAL A 15 0.37 9.25 2.80
N THR A 16 1.18 9.64 1.82
CA THR A 16 1.20 9.03 0.50
C THR A 16 2.23 7.91 0.45
N LEU A 17 1.83 6.74 -0.07
CA LEU A 17 2.73 5.64 -0.39
C LEU A 17 3.04 5.70 -1.89
N GLU A 18 4.28 6.06 -2.25
CA GLU A 18 4.68 6.30 -3.64
C GLU A 18 6.17 6.06 -3.90
N PRO A 19 6.56 5.63 -5.13
CA PRO A 19 7.94 5.32 -5.51
C PRO A 19 8.95 6.37 -5.02
N GLY A 20 9.92 5.94 -4.22
CA GLY A 20 10.97 6.80 -3.66
C GLY A 20 10.72 7.37 -2.27
N VAL A 21 9.47 7.36 -1.76
CA VAL A 21 9.14 7.82 -0.40
C VAL A 21 8.75 6.63 0.49
N TYR A 22 7.47 6.47 0.81
CA TYR A 22 6.95 5.36 1.62
C TYR A 22 6.39 4.25 0.74
N HIS A 23 6.64 3.01 1.15
CA HIS A 23 6.28 1.80 0.39
C HIS A 23 5.82 0.69 1.30
N LEU A 24 4.88 -0.11 0.82
CA LEU A 24 4.62 -1.45 1.36
C LEU A 24 5.61 -2.42 0.74
N MET A 25 6.29 -3.20 1.57
CA MET A 25 7.18 -4.26 1.13
C MET A 25 6.49 -5.61 1.37
N PHE A 26 6.28 -6.37 0.31
CA PHE A 26 5.84 -7.76 0.41
C PHE A 26 7.07 -8.67 0.47
N THR A 27 7.24 -9.37 1.57
CA THR A 27 8.30 -10.37 1.75
C THR A 27 7.70 -11.77 1.83
N GLN A 28 8.50 -12.78 1.51
CA GLN A 28 8.13 -14.20 1.66
C GLN A 28 6.80 -14.58 0.98
N LEU A 29 6.58 -14.07 -0.23
CA LEU A 29 5.42 -14.42 -1.05
C LEU A 29 5.44 -15.92 -1.39
N TYR A 30 4.33 -16.61 -1.15
CA TYR A 30 4.14 -18.01 -1.54
C TYR A 30 3.95 -18.19 -3.05
N THR A 31 3.41 -17.17 -3.71
CA THR A 31 3.15 -17.13 -5.16
C THR A 31 3.63 -15.81 -5.74
N PRO A 32 4.13 -15.80 -6.99
CA PRO A 32 4.50 -14.56 -7.66
C PRO A 32 3.26 -13.67 -7.86
N LEU A 33 3.46 -12.36 -7.81
CA LEU A 33 2.42 -11.38 -8.18
C LEU A 33 2.38 -11.26 -9.70
N VAL A 34 1.22 -11.47 -10.32
CA VAL A 34 1.04 -11.36 -11.78
C VAL A 34 0.29 -10.09 -12.11
N VAL A 35 0.73 -9.39 -13.17
CA VAL A 35 0.07 -8.17 -13.64
C VAL A 35 -1.42 -8.42 -13.91
N GLY A 36 -2.27 -7.55 -13.38
CA GLY A 36 -3.72 -7.68 -13.47
C GLY A 36 -4.36 -8.34 -12.25
N ASP A 37 -3.58 -9.02 -11.41
CA ASP A 37 -4.09 -9.60 -10.17
C ASP A 37 -4.60 -8.52 -9.21
N ILE A 38 -5.55 -8.92 -8.36
CA ILE A 38 -6.00 -8.15 -7.21
C ILE A 38 -5.57 -8.88 -5.95
N VAL A 39 -4.75 -8.22 -5.15
CA VAL A 39 -4.24 -8.72 -3.87
C VAL A 39 -5.05 -8.07 -2.75
N PRO A 40 -5.96 -8.80 -2.08
CA PRO A 40 -6.63 -8.31 -0.88
C PRO A 40 -5.62 -8.21 0.27
N LEU A 41 -5.62 -7.08 0.97
CA LEU A 41 -4.79 -6.84 2.13
C LEU A 41 -5.62 -6.20 3.24
N THR A 42 -5.15 -6.37 4.47
CA THR A 42 -5.73 -5.71 5.62
C THR A 42 -4.70 -4.76 6.22
N LEU A 43 -4.99 -3.47 6.16
CA LEU A 43 -4.23 -2.44 6.87
C LEU A 43 -4.70 -2.38 8.32
N VAL A 44 -3.75 -2.41 9.25
CA VAL A 44 -4.04 -2.34 10.68
C VAL A 44 -3.64 -0.96 11.19
N PHE A 45 -4.62 -0.17 11.56
CA PHE A 45 -4.45 1.15 12.17
C PHE A 45 -4.67 1.05 13.68
N GLU A 46 -3.82 1.73 14.44
CA GLU A 46 -3.90 1.76 15.91
C GLU A 46 -5.27 2.27 16.40
N ARG A 47 -5.83 3.29 15.72
CA ARG A 47 -7.08 3.94 16.13
C ARG A 47 -8.31 3.54 15.31
N ALA A 48 -8.13 3.31 14.00
CA ALA A 48 -9.24 2.98 13.09
C ALA A 48 -9.49 1.46 12.99
N GLY A 49 -8.61 0.63 13.55
CA GLY A 49 -8.73 -0.82 13.48
C GLY A 49 -8.29 -1.38 12.13
N ARG A 50 -8.94 -2.45 11.69
CA ARG A 50 -8.60 -3.19 10.46
C ARG A 50 -9.39 -2.66 9.28
N ILE A 51 -8.70 -2.32 8.19
CA ILE A 51 -9.30 -1.85 6.94
C ILE A 51 -8.84 -2.77 5.81
N GLU A 52 -9.79 -3.35 5.09
CA GLU A 52 -9.51 -4.15 3.90
C GLU A 52 -9.30 -3.23 2.69
N VAL A 53 -8.25 -3.50 1.93
CA VAL A 53 -7.90 -2.78 0.71
C VAL A 53 -7.56 -3.79 -0.38
N MET A 54 -7.88 -3.43 -1.62
CA MET A 54 -7.64 -4.27 -2.80
C MET A 54 -6.53 -3.62 -3.62
N LEU A 55 -5.35 -4.24 -3.69
CA LEU A 55 -4.24 -3.73 -4.48
C LEU A 55 -4.20 -4.42 -5.84
N ARG A 56 -4.26 -3.64 -6.92
CA ARG A 56 -4.04 -4.16 -8.27
C ARG A 56 -2.56 -4.22 -8.58
N VAL A 57 -2.10 -5.36 -9.09
CA VAL A 57 -0.73 -5.53 -9.58
C VAL A 57 -0.60 -4.86 -10.95
N LEU A 58 0.21 -3.81 -11.01
CA LEU A 58 0.51 -3.07 -12.24
C LEU A 58 1.82 -3.56 -12.88
N PRO A 59 2.04 -3.31 -14.18
CA PRO A 59 3.34 -3.54 -14.82
C PRO A 59 4.46 -2.78 -14.09
N LEU A 60 5.71 -3.24 -14.24
CA LEU A 60 6.89 -2.51 -13.75
C LEU A 60 6.92 -1.08 -14.32
N GLY A 61 6.99 -0.08 -13.44
CA GLY A 61 6.90 1.34 -13.82
C GLY A 61 5.48 1.85 -14.08
N GLY A 62 4.46 1.01 -13.95
CA GLY A 62 3.06 1.41 -13.95
C GLY A 62 2.76 2.27 -12.73
N ARG A 63 2.49 3.55 -12.95
CA ARG A 63 1.88 4.40 -11.93
C ARG A 63 0.37 4.15 -11.91
N PRO A 64 -0.27 4.01 -10.75
CA PRO A 64 -1.72 4.10 -10.70
C PRO A 64 -2.11 5.45 -11.30
N ALA A 65 -3.05 5.44 -12.25
CA ALA A 65 -3.70 6.68 -12.66
C ALA A 65 -4.35 7.26 -11.39
N ASP A 66 -4.13 8.55 -11.15
CA ASP A 66 -4.57 9.32 -10.00
C ASP A 66 -6.09 9.12 -9.73
N ASP A 67 -6.46 8.10 -8.96
CA ASP A 67 -7.86 7.76 -8.62
C ASP A 67 -8.00 7.50 -7.12
N HIS A 68 -7.44 8.41 -6.33
CA HIS A 68 -7.88 8.64 -4.95
C HIS A 68 -8.84 9.83 -4.95
N ARG A 69 -10.04 9.63 -5.51
CA ARG A 69 -11.13 10.60 -5.47
C ARG A 69 -12.21 10.19 -4.47
N HIS A 70 -12.30 10.99 -3.41
CA HIS A 70 -13.40 11.21 -2.44
C HIS A 70 -13.61 10.17 -1.34
#